data_AF-Q1DG54-F1
#
_entry.id   AF-Q1DG54-F1
#
_cell.length_a   1.000
_cell.length_b   1.000
_cell.length_c   1.000
_cell.angle_alpha   90.00
_cell.angle_beta   90.00
_cell.angle_gamma   90.00
#
_symmetry.space_group_name_H-M   'P 1'
#
loop_
_entity.id
_entity.type
_entity.pdbx_description
1 polymer ?
#
loop_
_entity_poly.entity_id
_entity_poly.type
_entity_poly.pdbx_seq_one_letter_code
_entity_poly.pdbx_strand_id
1 'polypeptide(L)'
;MDSVLDNILFLVGQRMPRLQSSSAKPDAKLTLETAALWRQYGCGLLLSELDDEGFRDGLEQAATLYLNLLNRRSACSEFDQYYLARSKGEPLLDALAAGNWDLARSIAAAMTPTWMQRMESEEDFHYFGALIALVLAQSHLGAELAAFERTLQGGGSHRFDVVQALSKQEADAFDAGLHGMIEEQAAWVERQRRSGLFDPYRHKTEAFVFVEGAALVQLARRLGVPTQERYRLIPSAALELQART
;
A
#
# COMPACT_ATOMS: atom_id res chain seq x y z
N MET A 1 -23.63 -3.82 -4.94
CA MET A 1 -22.18 -4.03 -4.68
C MET A 1 -21.97 -5.37 -3.97
N ASP A 2 -23.04 -5.86 -3.36
CA ASP A 2 -23.16 -6.99 -2.45
C ASP A 2 -22.64 -8.29 -3.08
N SER A 3 -23.05 -8.62 -4.32
CA SER A 3 -22.55 -9.82 -5.02
C SER A 3 -21.05 -9.80 -5.30
N VAL A 4 -20.41 -8.63 -5.32
CA VAL A 4 -18.95 -8.51 -5.45
C VAL A 4 -18.27 -8.75 -4.12
N LEU A 5 -18.80 -8.17 -3.04
CA LEU A 5 -18.29 -8.36 -1.69
C LEU A 5 -18.41 -9.82 -1.23
N ASP A 6 -19.55 -10.46 -1.50
CA ASP A 6 -19.80 -11.88 -1.20
C ASP A 6 -18.79 -12.79 -1.93
N ASN A 7 -18.52 -12.49 -3.21
CA ASN A 7 -17.53 -13.25 -3.99
C ASN A 7 -16.11 -13.08 -3.44
N ILE A 8 -15.73 -11.86 -3.05
CA ILE A 8 -14.43 -11.61 -2.45
C ILE A 8 -14.29 -12.38 -1.12
N LEU A 9 -15.29 -12.28 -0.23
CA LEU A 9 -15.29 -13.02 1.03
C LEU A 9 -15.25 -14.53 0.84
N PHE A 10 -15.99 -15.05 -0.15
CA PHE A 10 -15.93 -16.46 -0.51
C PHE A 10 -14.51 -16.89 -0.92
N LEU A 11 -13.86 -16.12 -1.79
CA LEU A 11 -12.47 -16.39 -2.22
C LEU A 11 -11.48 -16.32 -1.05
N VAL A 12 -11.61 -15.32 -0.18
CA VAL A 12 -10.82 -15.20 1.05
C VAL A 12 -11.04 -16.43 1.93
N GLY A 13 -12.29 -16.82 2.18
CA GLY A 13 -12.64 -17.99 2.99
C GLY A 13 -12.07 -19.30 2.46
N GLN A 14 -11.93 -19.44 1.13
CA GLN A 14 -11.28 -20.60 0.52
C GLN A 14 -9.75 -20.61 0.71
N ARG A 15 -9.11 -19.43 0.75
CA ARG A 15 -7.65 -19.30 0.80
C ARG A 15 -7.10 -19.27 2.22
N MET A 16 -7.83 -18.66 3.16
CA MET A 16 -7.38 -18.46 4.55
C MET A 16 -7.00 -19.75 5.29
N PRO A 17 -7.73 -20.87 5.20
CA PRO A 17 -7.34 -22.11 5.89
C PRO A 17 -5.95 -22.60 5.49
N ARG A 18 -5.56 -22.38 4.22
CA ARG A 18 -4.24 -22.77 3.71
C ARG A 18 -3.14 -21.83 4.19
N LEU A 19 -3.43 -20.53 4.27
CA LEU A 19 -2.50 -19.49 4.70
C LEU A 19 -2.27 -19.49 6.23
N GLN A 20 -3.30 -19.84 7.01
CA GLN A 20 -3.25 -19.92 8.47
C GLN A 20 -2.60 -21.22 8.99
N SER A 21 -2.40 -22.21 8.12
CA SER A 21 -1.74 -23.46 8.50
C SER A 21 -0.28 -23.20 8.88
N SER A 22 0.04 -23.40 10.16
CA SER A 22 1.40 -23.24 10.71
C SER A 22 2.37 -24.32 10.20
N SER A 23 1.87 -25.47 9.78
CA SER A 23 2.65 -26.59 9.25
C SER A 23 2.88 -26.52 7.74
N ALA A 24 2.07 -25.74 7.00
CA ALA A 24 2.25 -25.56 5.57
C ALA A 24 3.45 -24.65 5.28
N LYS A 25 4.17 -24.89 4.17
CA LYS A 25 5.14 -23.91 3.66
C LYS A 25 4.40 -22.62 3.28
N PRO A 26 4.94 -21.42 3.59
CA PRO A 26 4.35 -20.17 3.14
C PRO A 26 4.26 -20.13 1.60
N ASP A 27 3.18 -19.58 1.08
CA ASP A 27 2.96 -19.33 -0.34
C ASP A 27 2.86 -17.82 -0.53
N ALA A 28 3.95 -17.21 -1.01
CA ALA A 28 4.07 -15.76 -1.03
C ALA A 28 3.13 -15.13 -2.06
N LYS A 29 2.95 -15.80 -3.20
CA LYS A 29 1.99 -15.39 -4.22
C LYS A 29 0.57 -15.40 -3.67
N LEU A 30 0.12 -16.52 -3.11
CA LEU A 30 -1.23 -16.65 -2.58
C LEU A 30 -1.49 -15.66 -1.44
N THR A 31 -0.48 -15.40 -0.61
CA THR A 31 -0.54 -14.38 0.45
C THR A 31 -0.84 -13.01 -0.14
N LEU A 32 -0.05 -12.53 -1.10
CA LEU A 32 -0.24 -11.20 -1.69
C LEU A 32 -1.56 -11.07 -2.47
N GLU A 33 -1.94 -12.11 -3.21
CA GLU A 33 -3.24 -12.13 -3.89
C GLU A 33 -4.41 -12.09 -2.90
N THR A 34 -4.27 -12.72 -1.73
CA THR A 34 -5.30 -12.69 -0.68
C THR A 34 -5.30 -11.37 0.09
N ALA A 35 -4.14 -10.75 0.30
CA ALA A 35 -4.03 -9.40 0.85
C ALA A 35 -4.73 -8.38 -0.06
N ALA A 36 -4.53 -8.48 -1.38
CA ALA A 36 -5.26 -7.65 -2.35
C ALA A 36 -6.78 -7.85 -2.26
N LEU A 37 -7.28 -9.08 -2.08
CA LEU A 37 -8.70 -9.34 -1.88
C LEU A 37 -9.24 -8.69 -0.60
N TRP A 38 -8.49 -8.75 0.51
CA TRP A 38 -8.88 -8.08 1.76
C TRP A 38 -8.96 -6.55 1.60
N ARG A 39 -7.98 -5.94 0.92
CA ARG A 39 -8.01 -4.52 0.57
C ARG A 39 -9.23 -4.18 -0.30
N GLN A 40 -9.50 -4.98 -1.33
CA GLN A 40 -10.64 -4.79 -2.21
C GLN A 40 -11.96 -4.90 -1.48
N TYR A 41 -12.08 -5.84 -0.53
CA TYR A 41 -13.25 -5.98 0.33
C TYR A 41 -13.45 -4.72 1.18
N GLY A 42 -12.42 -4.25 1.88
CA GLY A 42 -12.48 -3.03 2.68
C GLY A 42 -12.85 -1.80 1.85
N CYS A 43 -12.21 -1.61 0.68
CA CYS A 43 -12.59 -0.54 -0.25
C CYS A 43 -14.04 -0.65 -0.71
N GLY A 44 -14.54 -1.86 -0.94
CA GLY A 44 -15.92 -2.08 -1.36
C GLY A 44 -16.93 -1.77 -0.25
N LEU A 45 -16.65 -2.13 1.01
CA LEU A 45 -17.46 -1.74 2.17
C LEU A 45 -17.57 -0.21 2.29
N LEU A 46 -16.42 0.48 2.17
CA LEU A 46 -16.39 1.95 2.18
C LEU A 46 -17.27 2.56 1.08
N LEU A 47 -17.21 2.01 -0.13
CA LEU A 47 -17.94 2.55 -1.28
C LEU A 47 -19.43 2.23 -1.28
N SER A 48 -19.84 1.11 -0.69
CA SER A 48 -21.26 0.70 -0.66
C SER A 48 -22.00 1.26 0.53
N GLU A 49 -21.38 1.24 1.69
CA GLU A 49 -22.05 1.44 2.98
C GLU A 49 -21.45 2.62 3.78
N LEU A 50 -20.39 3.26 3.26
CA LEU A 50 -19.58 4.23 4.02
C LEU A 50 -19.02 3.65 5.32
N ASP A 51 -18.80 2.35 5.34
CA ASP A 51 -18.27 1.61 6.49
C ASP A 51 -16.75 1.85 6.61
N ASP A 52 -16.37 2.83 7.44
CA ASP A 52 -14.99 3.20 7.72
C ASP A 52 -14.27 2.18 8.64
N GLU A 53 -15.02 1.47 9.48
CA GLU A 53 -14.51 0.38 10.31
C GLU A 53 -14.15 -0.83 9.44
N GLY A 54 -15.08 -1.32 8.62
CA GLY A 54 -14.85 -2.42 7.71
C GLY A 54 -13.78 -2.12 6.64
N PHE A 55 -13.65 -0.86 6.22
CA PHE A 55 -12.52 -0.42 5.40
C PHE A 55 -11.19 -0.65 6.09
N ARG A 56 -11.03 -0.14 7.32
CA ARG A 56 -9.79 -0.27 8.10
C ARG A 56 -9.49 -1.73 8.43
N ASP A 57 -10.50 -2.49 8.83
CA ASP A 57 -10.34 -3.92 9.13
C ASP A 57 -9.84 -4.69 7.89
N GLY A 58 -10.39 -4.42 6.71
CA GLY A 58 -9.90 -5.02 5.46
C GLY A 58 -8.43 -4.71 5.20
N LEU A 59 -8.01 -3.46 5.39
CA LEU A 59 -6.61 -3.04 5.24
C LEU A 59 -5.69 -3.67 6.32
N GLU A 60 -6.13 -3.70 7.58
CA GLU A 60 -5.38 -4.33 8.67
C GLU A 60 -5.19 -5.84 8.43
N GLN A 61 -6.19 -6.52 7.88
CA GLN A 61 -6.09 -7.95 7.53
C GLN A 61 -5.12 -8.19 6.38
N ALA A 62 -5.13 -7.34 5.34
CA ALA A 62 -4.16 -7.39 4.25
C ALA A 62 -2.72 -7.23 4.77
N ALA A 63 -2.49 -6.21 5.61
CA ALA A 63 -1.21 -5.93 6.24
C ALA A 63 -0.74 -7.05 7.18
N THR A 64 -1.63 -7.57 8.02
CA THR A 64 -1.34 -8.66 8.96
C THR A 64 -0.91 -9.93 8.23
N LEU A 65 -1.61 -10.26 7.14
CA LEU A 65 -1.27 -11.41 6.30
C LEU A 65 0.13 -11.28 5.70
N TYR A 66 0.50 -10.08 5.23
CA TYR A 66 1.83 -9.82 4.70
C TYR A 66 2.93 -9.87 5.78
N LEU A 67 2.69 -9.32 6.97
CA LEU A 67 3.64 -9.43 8.08
C LEU A 67 3.90 -10.90 8.44
N ASN A 68 2.85 -11.73 8.47
CA ASN A 68 3.00 -13.17 8.71
C ASN A 68 3.86 -13.86 7.63
N LEU A 69 3.72 -13.48 6.36
CA LEU A 69 4.62 -13.94 5.30
C LEU A 69 6.06 -13.49 5.54
N LEU A 70 6.30 -12.21 5.84
CA LEU A 70 7.64 -11.67 6.07
C LEU A 70 8.34 -12.36 7.26
N ASN A 71 7.61 -12.69 8.31
CA ASN A 71 8.12 -13.42 9.48
C ASN A 71 8.49 -14.87 9.16
N ARG A 72 7.87 -15.45 8.13
CA ARG A 72 8.09 -16.84 7.70
C ARG A 72 8.94 -16.94 6.43
N ARG A 73 9.53 -15.84 5.95
CA ARG A 73 10.23 -15.75 4.66
C ARG A 73 11.36 -16.76 4.47
N SER A 74 12.02 -17.17 5.55
CA SER A 74 13.10 -18.18 5.49
C SER A 74 12.60 -19.57 5.12
N ALA A 75 11.30 -19.84 5.27
CA ALA A 75 10.65 -21.08 4.88
C ALA A 75 10.00 -21.01 3.48
N CYS A 76 10.04 -19.85 2.81
CA CYS A 76 9.53 -19.70 1.45
C CYS A 76 10.40 -20.46 0.44
N SER A 77 9.80 -20.81 -0.70
CA SER A 77 10.56 -21.43 -1.79
C SER A 77 11.42 -20.40 -2.53
N GLU A 78 12.38 -20.86 -3.33
CA GLU A 78 13.15 -19.96 -4.21
C GLU A 78 12.26 -19.23 -5.23
N PHE A 79 11.17 -19.88 -5.66
CA PHE A 79 10.19 -19.29 -6.59
C PHE A 79 9.37 -18.16 -5.96
N ASP A 80 9.38 -18.04 -4.63
CA ASP A 80 8.68 -16.99 -3.90
C ASP A 80 9.50 -15.70 -3.76
N GLN A 81 10.79 -15.70 -4.09
CA GLN A 81 11.67 -14.54 -3.86
C GLN A 81 11.16 -13.26 -4.53
N TYR A 82 10.59 -13.38 -5.73
CA TYR A 82 9.96 -12.26 -6.44
C TYR A 82 8.86 -11.58 -5.62
N TYR A 83 8.07 -12.34 -4.88
CA TYR A 83 6.97 -11.83 -4.05
C TYR A 83 7.44 -11.27 -2.70
N LEU A 84 8.72 -11.46 -2.37
CA LEU A 84 9.38 -10.90 -1.19
C LEU A 84 10.20 -9.64 -1.51
N ALA A 85 10.26 -9.25 -2.79
CA ALA A 85 10.86 -8.00 -3.23
C ALA A 85 10.18 -6.80 -2.55
N ARG A 86 10.94 -5.74 -2.29
CA ARG A 86 10.46 -4.60 -1.48
C ARG A 86 9.28 -3.89 -2.14
N SER A 87 9.30 -3.77 -3.46
CA SER A 87 8.22 -3.23 -4.30
C SER A 87 6.89 -3.99 -4.19
N LYS A 88 6.89 -5.21 -3.64
CA LYS A 88 5.66 -5.98 -3.36
C LYS A 88 5.05 -5.65 -1.99
N GLY A 89 5.67 -4.71 -1.27
CA GLY A 89 5.23 -4.24 0.04
C GLY A 89 4.01 -3.34 0.04
N GLU A 90 3.13 -3.39 -0.97
CA GLU A 90 1.85 -2.64 -0.94
C GLU A 90 1.09 -2.80 0.40
N PRO A 91 1.10 -3.96 1.09
CA PRO A 91 0.47 -4.07 2.41
C PRO A 91 1.08 -3.21 3.52
N LEU A 92 2.25 -2.61 3.33
CA LEU A 92 2.72 -1.52 4.20
C LEU A 92 1.80 -0.29 4.08
N LEU A 93 1.37 0.04 2.87
CA LEU A 93 0.45 1.15 2.60
C LEU A 93 -0.92 0.86 3.22
N ASP A 94 -1.37 -0.40 3.22
CA ASP A 94 -2.60 -0.81 3.89
C ASP A 94 -2.54 -0.51 5.40
N ALA A 95 -1.45 -0.89 6.06
CA ALA A 95 -1.26 -0.59 7.48
C ALA A 95 -1.24 0.92 7.78
N LEU A 96 -0.58 1.70 6.92
CA LEU A 96 -0.50 3.15 7.03
C LEU A 96 -1.86 3.82 6.82
N ALA A 97 -2.60 3.42 5.77
CA ALA A 97 -3.93 3.94 5.47
C ALA A 97 -4.95 3.57 6.56
N ALA A 98 -4.82 2.37 7.17
CA ALA A 98 -5.61 1.98 8.34
C ALA A 98 -5.26 2.76 9.62
N GLY A 99 -4.13 3.47 9.64
CA GLY A 99 -3.61 4.14 10.84
C GLY A 99 -3.01 3.20 11.88
N ASN A 100 -2.78 1.93 11.53
CA ASN A 100 -2.16 0.95 12.44
C ASN A 100 -0.62 1.07 12.40
N TRP A 101 -0.11 2.05 13.15
CA TRP A 101 1.31 2.41 13.15
C TRP A 101 2.24 1.32 13.68
N ASP A 102 1.79 0.50 14.64
CA ASP A 102 2.58 -0.62 15.16
C ASP A 102 2.78 -1.71 14.11
N LEU A 103 1.71 -2.03 13.38
CA LEU A 103 1.75 -2.97 12.26
C LEU A 103 2.62 -2.43 11.12
N ALA A 104 2.45 -1.15 10.75
CA ALA A 104 3.27 -0.51 9.72
C ALA A 104 4.76 -0.55 10.07
N ARG A 105 5.15 -0.24 11.32
CA ARG A 105 6.54 -0.35 11.78
C ARG A 105 7.06 -1.78 11.71
N SER A 106 6.24 -2.75 12.11
CA SER A 106 6.62 -4.17 12.08
C SER A 106 6.85 -4.67 10.65
N ILE A 107 5.99 -4.27 9.70
CA ILE A 107 6.18 -4.57 8.27
C ILE A 107 7.44 -3.88 7.75
N ALA A 108 7.59 -2.57 7.98
CA ALA A 108 8.74 -1.80 7.51
C ALA A 108 10.07 -2.39 8.00
N ALA A 109 10.14 -2.81 9.26
CA ALA A 109 11.32 -3.45 9.84
C ALA A 109 11.59 -4.87 9.28
N ALA A 110 10.55 -5.57 8.82
CA ALA A 110 10.66 -6.93 8.33
C ALA A 110 10.95 -7.02 6.82
N MET A 111 10.70 -5.96 6.05
CA MET A 111 10.94 -5.91 4.60
C MET A 111 12.44 -6.00 4.27
N THR A 112 12.76 -6.52 3.07
CA THR A 112 14.15 -6.73 2.65
C THR A 112 14.92 -5.40 2.53
N PRO A 113 16.15 -5.29 3.06
CA PRO A 113 17.03 -4.15 2.83
C PRO A 113 17.70 -4.19 1.44
N THR A 114 17.59 -5.32 0.72
CA THR A 114 18.36 -5.60 -0.49
C THR A 114 17.50 -5.47 -1.74
N TRP A 115 18.00 -4.73 -2.73
CA TRP A 115 17.37 -4.62 -4.04
C TRP A 115 17.46 -5.96 -4.79
N MET A 116 16.31 -6.50 -5.18
CA MET A 116 16.24 -7.73 -5.95
C MET A 116 16.32 -7.41 -7.44
N GLN A 117 17.55 -7.22 -7.93
CA GLN A 117 17.82 -6.87 -9.33
C GLN A 117 17.10 -7.85 -10.29
N ARG A 118 16.42 -7.31 -11.32
CA ARG A 118 15.59 -8.02 -12.31
C ARG A 118 14.23 -8.54 -11.79
N MET A 119 13.96 -8.47 -10.49
CA MET A 119 12.66 -8.82 -9.91
C MET A 119 11.80 -7.59 -9.62
N GLU A 120 12.44 -6.44 -9.38
CA GLU A 120 11.76 -5.17 -9.14
C GLU A 120 12.45 -4.00 -9.82
N SER A 121 11.68 -2.94 -10.07
CA SER A 121 12.25 -1.67 -10.52
C SER A 121 13.08 -1.05 -9.39
N GLU A 122 14.20 -0.42 -9.74
CA GLU A 122 15.02 0.32 -8.77
C GLU A 122 14.25 1.51 -8.19
N GLU A 123 13.37 2.12 -9.00
CA GLU A 123 12.48 3.21 -8.60
C GLU A 123 11.55 2.78 -7.44
N ASP A 124 10.82 1.68 -7.61
CA ASP A 124 9.91 1.17 -6.58
C ASP A 124 10.68 0.73 -5.33
N PHE A 125 11.87 0.14 -5.51
CA PHE A 125 12.72 -0.25 -4.38
C PHE A 125 13.11 0.95 -3.50
N HIS A 126 13.48 2.08 -4.12
CA HIS A 126 13.82 3.30 -3.39
C HIS A 126 12.59 4.05 -2.88
N TYR A 127 11.47 4.01 -3.59
CA TYR A 127 10.21 4.56 -3.08
C TYR A 127 9.82 3.91 -1.75
N PHE A 128 9.76 2.57 -1.71
CA PHE A 128 9.49 1.86 -0.46
C PHE A 128 10.63 2.04 0.57
N GLY A 129 11.88 2.19 0.13
CA GLY A 129 13.00 2.51 1.01
C GLY A 129 12.81 3.84 1.74
N ALA A 130 12.38 4.88 1.03
CA ALA A 130 12.07 6.18 1.62
C ALA A 130 10.88 6.10 2.57
N LEU A 131 9.81 5.37 2.23
CA LEU A 131 8.67 5.13 3.13
C LEU A 131 9.10 4.43 4.43
N ILE A 132 9.89 3.36 4.32
CA ILE A 132 10.43 2.63 5.48
C ILE A 132 11.25 3.57 6.36
N ALA A 133 12.13 4.38 5.76
CA ALA A 133 12.96 5.31 6.50
C ALA A 133 12.13 6.39 7.22
N LEU A 134 11.06 6.90 6.60
CA LEU A 134 10.12 7.82 7.23
C LEU A 134 9.35 7.16 8.39
N VAL A 135 8.82 5.95 8.19
CA VAL A 135 8.04 5.21 9.19
C VAL A 135 8.87 4.83 10.41
N LEU A 136 10.13 4.45 10.20
CA LEU A 136 11.06 4.03 11.23
C LEU A 136 11.94 5.17 11.76
N ALA A 137 11.76 6.41 11.26
CA ALA A 137 12.59 7.58 11.57
C ALA A 137 14.11 7.30 11.43
N GLN A 138 14.49 6.63 10.35
CA GLN A 138 15.88 6.24 10.08
C GLN A 138 16.71 7.40 9.51
N SER A 139 17.98 7.48 9.94
CA SER A 139 18.89 8.55 9.53
C SER A 139 19.34 8.49 8.06
N HIS A 140 19.15 7.35 7.38
CA HIS A 140 19.58 7.17 5.98
C HIS A 140 18.54 7.62 4.95
N LEU A 141 17.45 8.28 5.36
CA LEU A 141 16.43 8.81 4.44
C LEU A 141 17.04 9.67 3.32
N GLY A 142 17.98 10.56 3.64
CA GLY A 142 18.64 11.39 2.63
C GLY A 142 19.42 10.58 1.59
N ALA A 143 20.02 9.46 1.99
CA ALA A 143 20.74 8.57 1.08
C ALA A 143 19.76 7.80 0.17
N GLU A 144 18.63 7.35 0.70
CA GLU A 144 17.56 6.71 -0.08
C GLU A 144 16.96 7.68 -1.11
N LEU A 145 16.67 8.93 -0.71
CA LEU A 145 16.16 9.95 -1.64
C LEU A 145 17.18 10.27 -2.74
N ALA A 146 18.47 10.43 -2.39
CA ALA A 146 19.50 10.66 -3.40
C ALA A 146 19.68 9.45 -4.34
N ALA A 147 19.43 8.23 -3.88
CA ALA A 147 19.45 7.05 -4.73
C ALA A 147 18.23 7.00 -5.65
N PHE A 148 17.03 7.27 -5.13
CA PHE A 148 15.80 7.41 -5.90
C PHE A 148 15.95 8.47 -7.01
N GLU A 149 16.43 9.67 -6.69
CA GLU A 149 16.61 10.74 -7.68
C GLU A 149 17.52 10.31 -8.84
N ARG A 150 18.59 9.55 -8.55
CA ARG A 150 19.48 9.03 -9.59
C ARG A 150 18.80 8.04 -10.53
N THR A 151 17.85 7.24 -10.06
CA THR A 151 17.13 6.28 -10.92
C THR A 151 16.25 6.99 -11.94
N LEU A 152 15.82 8.22 -11.65
CA LEU A 152 14.96 9.01 -12.54
C LEU A 152 15.72 9.53 -13.77
N GLN A 153 17.05 9.63 -13.72
CA GLN A 153 17.89 10.09 -14.85
C GLN A 153 17.43 11.44 -15.45
N GLY A 154 16.92 12.34 -14.63
CA GLY A 154 16.37 13.64 -15.05
C GLY A 154 14.89 13.62 -15.48
N GLY A 155 14.23 12.47 -15.42
CA GLY A 155 12.77 12.35 -15.46
C GLY A 155 12.11 12.81 -14.16
N GLY A 156 10.78 12.83 -14.14
CA GLY A 156 9.98 13.15 -12.96
C GLY A 156 9.29 11.91 -12.38
N SER A 157 9.00 11.94 -11.08
CA SER A 157 8.19 10.92 -10.40
C SER A 157 7.43 11.58 -9.26
N HIS A 158 6.09 11.58 -9.33
CA HIS A 158 5.28 12.18 -8.28
C HIS A 158 5.43 11.45 -6.94
N ARG A 159 5.76 10.16 -6.96
CA ARG A 159 6.16 9.39 -5.77
C ARG A 159 7.41 9.97 -5.12
N PHE A 160 8.44 10.31 -5.92
CA PHE A 160 9.65 10.97 -5.43
C PHE A 160 9.33 12.35 -4.84
N ASP A 161 8.54 13.16 -5.56
CA ASP A 161 8.14 14.50 -5.11
C ASP A 161 7.47 14.45 -3.73
N VAL A 162 6.55 13.49 -3.52
CA VAL A 162 5.86 13.29 -2.25
C VAL A 162 6.83 12.91 -1.13
N VAL A 163 7.67 11.87 -1.30
CA VAL A 163 8.58 11.45 -0.22
C VAL A 163 9.66 12.49 0.07
N GLN A 164 10.07 13.27 -0.93
CA GLN A 164 10.97 14.40 -0.74
C GLN A 164 10.28 15.51 0.08
N ALA A 165 9.04 15.88 -0.26
CA ALA A 165 8.28 16.89 0.47
C ALA A 165 8.05 16.47 1.93
N LEU A 166 7.72 15.19 2.18
CA LEU A 166 7.59 14.64 3.53
C LEU A 166 8.90 14.76 4.33
N SER A 167 10.05 14.50 3.70
CA SER A 167 11.35 14.60 4.36
C SER A 167 11.72 16.02 4.78
N LYS A 168 11.23 17.02 4.02
CA LYS A 168 11.45 18.45 4.27
C LYS A 168 10.32 19.11 5.05
N GLN A 169 9.24 18.37 5.31
CA GLN A 169 7.99 18.87 5.89
C GLN A 169 7.36 20.03 5.08
N GLU A 170 7.45 19.98 3.75
CA GLU A 170 6.94 21.01 2.84
C GLU A 170 5.50 20.68 2.40
N ALA A 171 4.50 21.31 3.05
CA ALA A 171 3.09 21.02 2.82
C ALA A 171 2.63 21.25 1.36
N ASP A 172 2.97 22.41 0.78
CA ASP A 172 2.56 22.75 -0.59
C ASP A 172 3.17 21.79 -1.63
N ALA A 173 4.43 21.38 -1.41
CA ALA A 173 5.12 20.41 -2.26
C ALA A 173 4.51 19.01 -2.12
N PHE A 174 4.13 18.61 -0.90
CA PHE A 174 3.45 17.35 -0.65
C PHE A 174 2.11 17.29 -1.39
N ASP A 175 1.30 18.35 -1.26
CA ASP A 175 -0.01 18.42 -1.91
C ASP A 175 0.11 18.41 -3.44
N ALA A 176 1.08 19.12 -4.01
CA ALA A 176 1.34 19.12 -5.44
C ALA A 176 1.74 17.72 -5.95
N GLY A 177 2.66 17.04 -5.26
CA GLY A 177 3.07 15.68 -5.59
C GLY A 177 1.91 14.68 -5.48
N LEU A 178 1.14 14.74 -4.40
CA LEU A 178 0.00 13.86 -4.19
C LEU A 178 -1.09 14.08 -5.25
N HIS A 179 -1.34 15.33 -5.66
CA HIS A 179 -2.25 15.63 -6.76
C HIS A 179 -1.78 15.00 -8.07
N GLY A 180 -0.49 15.06 -8.37
CA GLY A 180 0.11 14.37 -9.52
C GLY A 180 -0.14 12.86 -9.49
N MET A 181 0.10 12.20 -8.35
CA MET A 181 -0.18 10.77 -8.18
C MET A 181 -1.66 10.43 -8.37
N ILE A 182 -2.57 11.28 -7.89
CA ILE A 182 -4.02 11.09 -8.05
C ILE A 182 -4.42 11.18 -9.54
N GLU A 183 -3.86 12.11 -10.30
CA GLU A 183 -4.13 12.23 -11.73
C GLU A 183 -3.53 11.06 -12.52
N GLU A 184 -2.34 10.56 -12.15
CA GLU A 184 -1.77 9.34 -12.72
C GLU A 184 -2.65 8.11 -12.47
N GLN A 185 -3.15 7.96 -11.24
CA GLN A 185 -4.08 6.90 -10.86
C GLN A 185 -5.38 6.99 -11.66
N ALA A 186 -5.97 8.18 -11.77
CA ALA A 186 -7.19 8.40 -12.54
C ALA A 186 -6.99 8.07 -14.03
N ALA A 187 -5.87 8.50 -14.61
CA ALA A 187 -5.52 8.20 -16.00
C ALA A 187 -5.26 6.69 -16.22
N TRP A 188 -4.62 6.02 -15.26
CA TRP A 188 -4.40 4.57 -15.31
C TRP A 188 -5.72 3.80 -15.29
N VAL A 189 -6.64 4.12 -14.38
CA VAL A 189 -7.98 3.52 -14.31
C VAL A 189 -8.74 3.69 -15.63
N GLU A 190 -8.70 4.89 -16.22
CA GLU A 190 -9.37 5.17 -17.50
C GLU A 190 -8.75 4.37 -18.66
N ARG A 191 -7.42 4.20 -18.69
CA ARG A 191 -6.76 3.34 -19.69
C ARG A 191 -7.18 1.87 -19.56
N GLN A 192 -7.27 1.35 -18.34
CA GLN A 192 -7.72 -0.03 -18.09
C GLN A 192 -9.19 -0.23 -18.50
N ARG A 193 -10.06 0.76 -18.26
CA ARG A 193 -11.45 0.74 -18.75
C ARG A 193 -11.53 0.61 -20.27
N ARG A 194 -10.71 1.37 -20.98
CA ARG A 194 -10.68 1.36 -22.45
C ARG A 194 -10.09 0.09 -23.05
N SER A 195 -9.16 -0.56 -22.36
CA SER A 195 -8.53 -1.79 -22.86
C SER A 195 -9.44 -3.03 -22.74
N GLY A 196 -10.45 -2.99 -21.85
CA GLY A 196 -11.34 -4.13 -21.59
C GLY A 196 -10.67 -5.29 -20.83
N LEU A 197 -9.39 -5.17 -20.49
CA LEU A 197 -8.63 -6.13 -19.69
C LEU A 197 -8.49 -5.57 -18.27
N PHE A 198 -9.31 -6.04 -17.34
CA PHE A 198 -9.21 -5.60 -15.94
C PHE A 198 -9.64 -6.68 -14.96
N ASP A 199 -9.07 -6.63 -13.76
CA ASP A 199 -9.58 -7.38 -12.60
C ASP A 199 -10.97 -6.82 -12.23
N PRO A 200 -12.04 -7.64 -12.33
CA PRO A 200 -13.41 -7.20 -12.09
C PRO A 200 -13.64 -6.70 -10.66
N TYR A 201 -12.84 -7.15 -9.69
CA TYR A 201 -12.91 -6.70 -8.30
C TYR A 201 -12.25 -5.33 -8.16
N ARG A 202 -10.99 -5.21 -8.58
CA ARG A 202 -10.23 -3.95 -8.55
C ARG A 202 -10.95 -2.79 -9.23
N HIS A 203 -11.57 -3.05 -10.38
CA HIS A 203 -12.31 -2.04 -11.12
C HIS A 203 -13.55 -1.50 -10.39
N LYS A 204 -14.17 -2.31 -9.53
CA LYS A 204 -15.36 -1.93 -8.76
C LYS A 204 -15.03 -1.37 -7.38
N THR A 205 -13.77 -1.46 -6.94
CA THR A 205 -13.33 -1.07 -5.60
C THR A 205 -12.19 -0.05 -5.67
N GLU A 206 -10.93 -0.51 -5.73
CA GLU A 206 -9.70 0.32 -5.69
C GLU A 206 -9.61 1.36 -6.82
N ALA A 207 -10.38 1.20 -7.91
CA ALA A 207 -10.51 2.23 -8.96
C ALA A 207 -11.06 3.57 -8.44
N PHE A 208 -11.75 3.57 -7.29
CA PHE A 208 -12.37 4.74 -6.68
C PHE A 208 -11.81 5.11 -5.31
N VAL A 209 -10.92 4.27 -4.76
CA VAL A 209 -10.27 4.47 -3.46
C VAL A 209 -8.76 4.30 -3.63
N PHE A 210 -8.04 5.41 -3.63
CA PHE A 210 -6.60 5.44 -3.77
C PHE A 210 -5.92 5.22 -2.42
N VAL A 211 -5.75 3.95 -2.05
CA VAL A 211 -5.20 3.51 -0.76
C VAL A 211 -3.78 4.03 -0.53
N GLU A 212 -2.93 4.04 -1.56
CA GLU A 212 -1.58 4.62 -1.49
C GLU A 212 -1.63 6.10 -1.13
N GLY A 213 -2.54 6.87 -1.74
CA GLY A 213 -2.77 8.26 -1.38
C GLY A 213 -3.25 8.43 0.07
N ALA A 214 -4.19 7.60 0.53
CA ALA A 214 -4.65 7.61 1.92
C ALA A 214 -3.49 7.34 2.90
N ALA A 215 -2.65 6.36 2.61
CA ALA A 215 -1.46 6.03 3.39
C ALA A 215 -0.49 7.21 3.50
N LEU A 216 -0.24 7.90 2.39
CA LEU A 216 0.64 9.08 2.33
C LEU A 216 0.08 10.26 3.13
N VAL A 217 -1.23 10.49 3.09
CA VAL A 217 -1.89 11.51 3.92
C VAL A 217 -1.77 11.18 5.40
N GLN A 218 -1.98 9.92 5.80
CA GLN A 218 -1.79 9.52 7.21
C GLN A 218 -0.32 9.69 7.65
N LEU A 219 0.64 9.35 6.79
CA LEU A 219 2.05 9.56 7.05
C LEU A 219 2.41 11.05 7.18
N ALA A 220 1.89 11.91 6.30
CA ALA A 220 2.06 13.36 6.36
C ALA A 220 1.57 13.93 7.71
N ARG A 221 0.33 13.58 8.10
CA ARG A 221 -0.26 14.00 9.38
C ARG A 221 0.56 13.52 10.57
N ARG A 222 1.07 12.29 10.51
CA ARG A 222 1.94 11.73 11.57
C ARG A 222 3.26 12.48 11.71
N LEU A 223 3.80 12.98 10.59
CA LEU A 223 5.01 13.78 10.54
C LEU A 223 4.77 15.28 10.85
N GLY A 224 3.52 15.68 11.09
CA GLY A 224 3.15 17.07 11.37
C GLY A 224 3.03 17.94 10.13
N VAL A 225 3.00 17.35 8.92
CA VAL A 225 2.77 18.07 7.66
C VAL A 225 1.27 18.31 7.51
N PRO A 226 0.82 19.58 7.38
CA PRO A 226 -0.57 19.90 7.08
C PRO A 226 -1.04 19.21 5.79
N THR A 227 -2.31 18.78 5.79
CA THR A 227 -2.96 18.11 4.65
C THR A 227 -4.34 18.70 4.44
N GLN A 228 -4.87 18.58 3.22
CA GLN A 228 -6.24 18.97 2.90
C GLN A 228 -7.25 18.04 3.57
N GLU A 229 -8.46 18.54 3.76
CA GLU A 229 -9.58 17.75 4.28
C GLU A 229 -10.10 16.74 3.25
N ARG A 230 -9.89 17.02 1.95
CA ARG A 230 -10.46 16.25 0.84
C ARG A 230 -9.47 16.19 -0.30
N TYR A 231 -9.29 14.99 -0.85
CA TYR A 231 -8.55 14.75 -2.07
C TYR A 231 -9.40 13.91 -3.03
N ARG A 232 -9.24 14.13 -4.33
CA ARG A 232 -9.91 13.30 -5.34
C ARG A 232 -9.42 11.85 -5.20
N LEU A 233 -10.32 10.88 -5.35
CA LEU A 233 -10.09 9.43 -5.15
C LEU A 233 -9.70 8.99 -3.72
N ILE A 234 -9.68 9.90 -2.74
CA ILE A 234 -9.44 9.55 -1.34
C ILE A 234 -10.69 9.99 -0.55
N PRO A 235 -11.65 9.09 -0.32
CA PRO A 235 -12.84 9.43 0.46
C PRO A 235 -12.47 9.96 1.83
N SER A 236 -13.15 11.02 2.31
CA SER A 236 -12.86 11.61 3.64
C SER A 236 -12.96 10.59 4.77
N ALA A 237 -13.89 9.65 4.69
CA ALA A 237 -14.03 8.54 5.64
C ALA A 237 -12.75 7.66 5.74
N ALA A 238 -11.97 7.52 4.66
CA ALA A 238 -10.68 6.82 4.70
C ALA A 238 -9.58 7.62 5.43
N LEU A 239 -9.81 8.92 5.64
CA LEU A 239 -8.89 9.83 6.33
C LEU A 239 -9.29 10.07 7.80
N GLU A 240 -10.49 9.68 8.21
CA GLU A 240 -10.99 9.82 9.57
C GLU A 240 -10.38 8.75 10.48
N LEU A 241 -9.29 9.11 11.16
CA LEU A 241 -8.76 8.28 12.25
C LEU A 241 -9.60 8.53 13.50
N GLN A 242 -10.58 7.66 13.76
CA GLN A 242 -11.22 7.67 15.08
C GLN A 242 -10.17 7.32 16.15
N ALA A 243 -10.06 8.17 17.17
CA ALA A 243 -9.26 7.85 18.34
C ALA A 243 -9.85 6.60 19.01
N ARG A 244 -9.23 5.45 18.81
CA ARG A 244 -9.55 4.24 19.58
C ARG A 244 -9.34 4.60 21.06
N THR A 245 -10.46 4.70 21.79
CA THR A 245 -10.50 5.06 23.22
C THR A 245 -10.14 3.85 24.06
#